data_AF-A0A7C1YV78-F1
#
_entry.id   AF-A0A7C1YV78-F1
#
_cell.length_a   1.000
_cell.length_b   1.000
_cell.length_c   1.000
_cell.angle_alpha   90.00
_cell.angle_beta   90.00
_cell.angle_gamma   90.00
#
_symmetry.space_group_name_H-M   'P 1'
#
loop_
_entity.id
_entity.type
_entity.pdbx_description
1 polymer ?
#
loop_
_entity_poly.entity_id
_entity_poly.type
_entity_poly.pdbx_seq_one_letter_code
_entity_poly.pdbx_strand_id
1 'polypeptide(L)'
;MLQATPPAQTLLVPGEPVEGDLEEGEIDRWVFATLGGGLVTVEVWFRPATASGPEAEVEATLIGPDGGALIQEIGTVTLPPYIVERELAATGSYLLRLQARCGTPGRYTLLVTLSEERLLTRPQIYTGTLSLEGSPAGDEGDHFRGWGFIWPSPRRAISGWYFHDPENPGHAGLDIAAALHDPIYAAAAGTVSFAGPSGGYGNLVLIDHADGWQSWYAHLSYISVTAGQEVAQGETIGAAGSTGYSTGPHLHFELRYHGRPVDPLVYLR
;
A
#
# COMPACT_ATOMS: atom_id res chain seq x y z
N MET A 1 11.59 -15.99 -11.65
CA MET A 1 12.97 -16.10 -11.11
C MET A 1 12.94 -15.57 -9.69
N LEU A 2 13.45 -16.33 -8.73
CA LEU A 2 13.70 -15.83 -7.37
C LEU A 2 14.82 -14.78 -7.46
N GLN A 3 14.57 -13.53 -7.08
CA GLN A 3 15.67 -12.64 -6.74
C GLN A 3 16.07 -12.97 -5.31
N ALA A 4 17.34 -13.37 -5.15
CA ALA A 4 17.93 -13.70 -3.85
C ALA A 4 18.07 -12.44 -2.99
N THR A 5 18.15 -12.63 -1.68
CA THR A 5 18.48 -11.61 -0.67
C THR A 5 19.52 -10.62 -1.21
N PRO A 6 19.25 -9.30 -1.18
CA PRO A 6 20.13 -8.31 -1.79
C PRO A 6 21.53 -8.33 -1.14
N PRO A 7 22.62 -8.08 -1.90
CA PRO A 7 23.97 -7.95 -1.35
C PRO A 7 24.06 -6.82 -0.32
N ALA A 8 25.16 -6.79 0.43
CA ALA A 8 25.39 -5.93 1.60
C ALA A 8 24.99 -4.45 1.42
N GLN A 9 25.01 -3.92 0.20
CA GLN A 9 24.34 -2.68 -0.21
C GLN A 9 23.93 -2.82 -1.70
N THR A 10 22.67 -2.56 -2.03
CA THR A 10 22.16 -2.63 -3.41
C THR A 10 21.74 -1.26 -3.92
N LEU A 11 22.10 -0.93 -5.16
CA LEU A 11 21.70 0.34 -5.77
C LEU A 11 20.21 0.33 -6.09
N LEU A 12 19.52 1.40 -5.71
CA LEU A 12 18.12 1.67 -6.00
C LEU A 12 18.04 2.92 -6.89
N VAL A 13 17.23 2.86 -7.94
CA VAL A 13 16.93 4.00 -8.82
C VAL A 13 15.63 4.65 -8.34
N PRO A 14 15.65 5.91 -7.87
CA PRO A 14 14.42 6.57 -7.45
C PRO A 14 13.37 6.62 -8.56
N GLY A 15 12.11 6.37 -8.21
CA GLY A 15 10.99 6.26 -9.13
C GLY A 15 10.74 4.86 -9.69
N GLU A 16 11.67 3.91 -9.50
CA GLU A 16 11.51 2.51 -9.90
C GLU A 16 11.34 1.61 -8.67
N PRO A 17 10.26 0.79 -8.60
CA PRO A 17 10.10 -0.13 -7.49
C PRO A 17 11.09 -1.29 -7.61
N VAL A 18 11.63 -1.72 -6.47
CA VAL A 18 12.50 -2.89 -6.35
C VAL A 18 11.85 -3.94 -5.45
N GLU A 19 12.29 -5.18 -5.57
CA GLU A 19 11.78 -6.31 -4.79
C GLU A 19 12.88 -6.86 -3.87
N GLY A 20 12.49 -7.37 -2.72
CA GLY A 20 13.36 -8.11 -1.81
C GLY A 20 12.57 -9.13 -1.00
N ASP A 21 13.29 -9.99 -0.29
CA ASP A 21 12.74 -10.98 0.63
C ASP A 21 13.39 -10.72 1.99
N LEU A 22 12.60 -10.38 3.02
CA LEU A 22 13.09 -9.99 4.34
C LEU A 22 12.72 -11.07 5.37
N GLU A 23 13.71 -11.86 5.77
CA GLU A 23 13.55 -12.90 6.80
C GLU A 23 13.77 -12.36 8.22
N GLU A 24 13.44 -13.17 9.22
CA GLU A 24 13.60 -12.78 10.63
C GLU A 24 15.08 -12.51 10.97
N GLY A 25 15.35 -11.34 11.56
CA GLY A 25 16.70 -10.92 11.93
C GLY A 25 17.58 -10.48 10.75
N GLU A 26 17.08 -10.53 9.51
CA GLU A 26 17.79 -10.00 8.34
C GLU A 26 17.69 -8.48 8.25
N ILE A 27 18.66 -7.92 7.53
CA ILE A 27 18.77 -6.48 7.29
C ILE A 27 19.11 -6.26 5.82
N ASP A 28 18.16 -5.70 5.09
CA ASP A 28 18.34 -5.26 3.73
C ASP A 28 18.79 -3.80 3.67
N ARG A 29 19.65 -3.51 2.70
CA ARG A 29 20.33 -2.21 2.56
C ARG A 29 20.26 -1.73 1.12
N TRP A 30 19.56 -0.63 0.91
CA TRP A 30 19.37 0.01 -0.38
C TRP A 30 20.03 1.37 -0.40
N VAL A 31 20.76 1.68 -1.47
CA VAL A 31 21.48 2.94 -1.63
C VAL A 31 20.91 3.69 -2.82
N PHE A 32 20.59 4.97 -2.64
CA PHE A 32 20.24 5.86 -3.73
C PHE A 32 21.01 7.17 -3.61
N ALA A 33 21.17 7.91 -4.71
CA ALA A 33 21.85 9.19 -4.72
C ALA A 33 20.86 10.33 -5.03
N THR A 34 21.11 11.50 -4.46
CA THR A 34 20.36 12.73 -4.74
C THR A 34 21.28 13.94 -4.74
N LEU A 35 20.84 15.03 -5.38
CA LEU A 35 21.49 16.34 -5.27
C LEU A 35 21.10 17.09 -3.98
N GLY A 36 20.15 16.56 -3.20
CA GLY A 36 19.61 17.21 -2.01
C GLY A 36 18.60 18.31 -2.35
N GLY A 37 18.02 18.93 -1.32
CA GLY A 37 17.01 19.99 -1.42
C GLY A 37 15.60 19.51 -1.76
N GLY A 38 15.38 18.21 -1.96
CA GLY A 38 14.07 17.64 -2.25
C GLY A 38 13.49 16.81 -1.09
N LEU A 39 12.17 16.66 -1.12
CA LEU A 39 11.42 15.66 -0.36
C LEU A 39 11.82 14.26 -0.83
N VAL A 40 11.95 13.33 0.10
CA VAL A 40 11.96 11.89 -0.19
C VAL A 40 10.77 11.22 0.46
N THR A 41 10.14 10.34 -0.32
CA THR A 41 9.13 9.39 0.15
C THR A 41 9.69 7.99 0.01
N VAL A 42 9.58 7.18 1.06
CA VAL A 42 9.91 5.76 1.04
C VAL A 42 8.64 4.98 1.34
N GLU A 43 8.28 4.10 0.42
CA GLU A 43 7.12 3.24 0.51
C GLU A 43 7.57 1.78 0.51
N VAL A 44 7.06 1.00 1.45
CA VAL A 44 7.30 -0.43 1.52
C VAL A 44 5.95 -1.14 1.49
N TRP A 45 5.83 -2.18 0.68
CA TRP A 45 4.61 -3.01 0.61
C TRP A 45 5.01 -4.46 0.75
N PHE A 46 4.35 -5.19 1.64
CA PHE A 46 4.66 -6.60 1.88
C PHE A 46 3.65 -7.52 1.22
N ARG A 47 4.17 -8.66 0.77
CA ARG A 47 3.44 -9.89 0.44
C ARG A 47 3.77 -10.88 1.56
N PRO A 48 2.92 -10.98 2.60
CA PRO A 48 3.21 -11.77 3.78
C PRO A 48 3.64 -13.18 3.40
N ALA A 49 4.70 -13.68 4.03
CA ALA A 49 5.00 -15.10 3.95
C ALA A 49 3.86 -15.89 4.61
N THR A 50 3.43 -16.99 3.99
CA THR A 50 2.36 -17.85 4.54
C THR A 50 2.61 -18.35 5.97
N ALA A 51 3.85 -18.25 6.47
CA ALA A 51 4.27 -18.73 7.79
C ALA A 51 4.20 -17.69 8.93
N SER A 52 4.19 -16.39 8.62
CA SER A 52 4.23 -15.32 9.62
C SER A 52 3.09 -14.35 9.32
N GLY A 53 2.11 -14.31 10.23
CA GLY A 53 0.88 -13.54 10.07
C GLY A 53 1.10 -12.01 9.96
N PRO A 54 0.01 -11.23 9.92
CA PRO A 54 0.03 -9.77 9.68
C PRO A 54 0.84 -8.92 10.68
N GLU A 55 1.31 -9.53 11.76
CA GLU A 55 1.92 -8.86 12.93
C GLU A 55 3.45 -8.78 12.88
N ALA A 56 4.11 -9.29 11.83
CA ALA A 56 5.58 -9.16 11.73
C ALA A 56 5.96 -7.67 11.65
N GLU A 57 6.87 -7.23 12.53
CA GLU A 57 7.28 -5.84 12.64
C GLU A 57 8.53 -5.56 11.78
N VAL A 58 8.50 -4.42 11.10
CA VAL A 58 9.61 -3.96 10.25
C VAL A 58 9.98 -2.55 10.62
N GLU A 59 11.28 -2.33 10.78
CA GLU A 59 11.86 -1.00 10.91
C GLU A 59 12.43 -0.56 9.57
N ALA A 60 12.05 0.63 9.12
CA ALA A 60 12.72 1.36 8.06
C ALA A 60 13.55 2.50 8.66
N THR A 61 14.83 2.61 8.31
CA THR A 61 15.69 3.72 8.72
C THR A 61 16.32 4.36 7.49
N LEU A 62 16.10 5.66 7.30
CA LEU A 62 16.79 6.47 6.32
C LEU A 62 18.03 7.10 6.95
N ILE A 63 19.18 6.88 6.34
CA ILE A 63 20.49 7.28 6.85
C ILE A 63 21.14 8.21 5.84
N GLY A 64 21.65 9.35 6.33
CA GLY A 64 22.30 10.38 5.52
C GLY A 64 23.73 10.01 5.10
N PRO A 65 24.33 10.81 4.20
CA PRO A 65 25.70 10.59 3.71
C PRO A 65 26.79 10.64 4.79
N ASP A 66 26.51 11.29 5.92
CA ASP A 66 27.37 11.37 7.10
C ASP A 66 27.27 10.14 8.02
N GLY A 67 26.37 9.21 7.70
CA GLY A 67 26.08 8.02 8.50
C GLY A 67 25.08 8.24 9.63
N GLY A 68 24.54 9.45 9.78
CA GLY A 68 23.50 9.75 10.77
C GLY A 68 22.13 9.22 10.34
N ALA A 69 21.38 8.63 11.26
CA ALA A 69 19.97 8.31 11.02
C ALA A 69 19.16 9.60 10.96
N LEU A 70 18.47 9.82 9.84
CA LEU A 70 17.62 11.00 9.62
C LEU A 70 16.22 10.76 10.16
N ILE A 71 15.65 9.61 9.81
CA ILE A 71 14.30 9.21 10.22
C ILE A 71 14.24 7.69 10.33
N GLN A 72 13.45 7.24 11.29
CA GLN A 72 13.28 5.83 11.64
C GLN A 72 11.80 5.60 11.92
N GLU A 73 11.19 4.71 11.16
CA GLU A 73 9.78 4.36 11.27
C GLU A 73 9.64 2.86 11.51
N ILE A 74 8.63 2.50 12.30
CA ILE A 74 8.28 1.11 12.60
C ILE A 74 6.88 0.87 12.12
N GLY A 75 6.70 -0.19 11.35
CA GLY A 75 5.39 -0.65 10.91
C GLY A 75 5.26 -2.16 11.04
N THR A 76 4.13 -2.65 10.58
CA THR A 76 3.86 -4.08 10.43
C THR A 76 3.75 -4.45 8.96
N VAL A 77 3.68 -5.73 8.64
CA VAL A 77 3.39 -6.20 7.27
C VAL A 77 2.09 -5.61 6.71
N THR A 78 1.09 -5.39 7.57
CA THR A 78 -0.20 -4.80 7.17
C THR A 78 -0.20 -3.29 7.12
N LEU A 79 0.48 -2.63 8.05
CA LEU A 79 0.68 -1.19 8.07
C LEU A 79 2.18 -0.89 8.02
N PRO A 80 2.79 -1.01 6.82
CA PRO A 80 4.24 -0.93 6.67
C PRO A 80 4.77 0.46 6.99
N PRO A 81 6.05 0.56 7.38
CA PRO A 81 6.67 1.84 7.62
C PRO A 81 6.62 2.71 6.35
N TYR A 82 6.21 3.96 6.52
CA TYR A 82 6.10 4.95 5.46
C TYR A 82 6.88 6.19 5.88
N ILE A 83 7.97 6.49 5.17
CA ILE A 83 8.84 7.60 5.51
C ILE A 83 8.57 8.76 4.57
N VAL A 84 8.39 9.95 5.14
CA VAL A 84 8.40 11.21 4.42
C VAL A 84 9.40 12.14 5.08
N GLU A 85 10.54 12.35 4.42
CA GLU A 85 11.54 13.33 4.86
C GLU A 85 11.50 14.53 3.92
N ARG A 86 11.22 15.71 4.47
CA ARG A 86 10.83 16.89 3.68
C ARG A 86 12.01 17.58 3.03
N GLU A 87 13.21 17.40 3.57
CA GLU A 87 14.39 18.07 3.04
C GLU A 87 15.65 17.20 3.22
N LEU A 88 16.08 16.58 2.11
CA LEU A 88 17.39 15.93 2.07
C LEU A 88 18.49 16.99 1.95
N ALA A 89 19.07 17.39 3.09
CA ALA A 89 19.96 18.56 3.16
C ALA A 89 21.27 18.46 2.34
N ALA A 90 21.74 17.26 1.98
CA ALA A 90 23.06 17.06 1.39
C ALA A 90 23.00 16.37 0.02
N THR A 91 23.81 16.82 -0.93
CA THR A 91 24.14 16.02 -2.11
C THR A 91 24.94 14.79 -1.67
N GLY A 92 24.56 13.60 -2.12
CA GLY A 92 25.31 12.38 -1.82
C GLY A 92 24.48 11.12 -1.90
N SER A 93 25.09 10.03 -1.41
CA SER A 93 24.45 8.72 -1.30
C SER A 93 23.76 8.58 0.05
N TYR A 94 22.50 8.19 0.02
CA TYR A 94 21.67 7.89 1.17
C TYR A 94 21.49 6.38 1.28
N LEU A 95 21.43 5.87 2.50
CA LEU A 95 21.21 4.46 2.80
C LEU A 95 19.83 4.29 3.42
N LEU A 96 18.99 3.48 2.80
CA LEU A 96 17.78 2.95 3.40
C LEU A 96 18.06 1.56 3.97
N ARG A 97 17.79 1.39 5.25
CA ARG A 97 17.86 0.10 5.95
C ARG A 97 16.45 -0.40 6.23
N LEU A 98 16.14 -1.62 5.80
CA LEU A 98 14.95 -2.36 6.23
C LEU A 98 15.39 -3.51 7.13
N GLN A 99 14.77 -3.63 8.30
CA GLN A 99 15.11 -4.66 9.29
C GLN A 99 13.84 -5.30 9.85
N ALA A 100 13.75 -6.62 9.78
CA ALA A 100 12.73 -7.36 10.53
C ALA A 100 13.06 -7.25 12.03
N ARG A 101 12.13 -6.68 12.82
CA ARG A 101 12.27 -6.63 14.27
C ARG A 101 11.83 -7.96 14.91
N CYS A 102 10.76 -8.54 14.39
CA CYS A 102 10.22 -9.82 14.82
C CYS A 102 9.38 -10.47 13.71
N GLY A 103 9.30 -11.80 13.73
CA GLY A 103 8.57 -12.57 12.73
C GLY A 103 9.24 -12.54 11.35
N THR A 104 8.54 -13.06 10.35
CA THR A 104 9.03 -13.16 8.96
C THR A 104 8.19 -12.28 8.04
N PRO A 105 8.59 -11.03 7.77
CA PRO A 105 7.85 -10.14 6.88
C PRO A 105 7.61 -10.72 5.49
N GLY A 106 8.61 -11.46 4.97
CA GLY A 106 8.54 -12.11 3.67
C GLY A 106 8.88 -11.17 2.54
N ARG A 107 8.25 -11.38 1.38
CA ARG A 107 8.54 -10.61 0.18
C ARG A 107 8.05 -9.17 0.34
N TYR A 108 8.86 -8.21 -0.05
CA TYR A 108 8.46 -6.81 -0.09
C TYR A 108 8.81 -6.17 -1.42
N THR A 109 8.04 -5.14 -1.73
CA THR A 109 8.33 -4.19 -2.78
C THR A 109 8.65 -2.85 -2.12
N LEU A 110 9.68 -2.18 -2.60
CA LEU A 110 10.19 -0.92 -2.07
C LEU A 110 10.22 0.13 -3.18
N LEU A 111 9.70 1.31 -2.91
CA LEU A 111 9.80 2.48 -3.80
C LEU A 111 10.37 3.67 -3.04
N VAL A 112 11.36 4.32 -3.65
CA VAL A 112 11.84 5.63 -3.20
C VAL A 112 11.49 6.65 -4.26
N THR A 113 10.79 7.71 -3.87
CA THR A 113 10.44 8.83 -4.75
C THR A 113 11.12 10.09 -4.24
N LEU A 114 11.73 10.86 -5.14
CA LEU A 114 12.31 12.17 -4.84
C LEU A 114 11.44 13.25 -5.51
N SER A 115 11.12 14.32 -4.79
CA SER A 115 10.50 15.49 -5.44
C SER A 115 11.54 16.22 -6.29
N GLU A 116 11.18 16.61 -7.52
CA GLU A 116 12.01 17.49 -8.33
C GLU A 116 11.97 18.93 -7.78
N GLU A 117 13.04 19.41 -7.14
CA GLU A 117 13.22 20.85 -6.88
C GLU A 117 14.08 21.53 -7.95
N ARG A 118 13.49 21.79 -9.13
CA ARG A 118 13.68 22.99 -9.99
C ARG A 118 12.71 22.89 -11.18
N LEU A 119 11.58 23.59 -11.20
CA LEU A 119 11.49 25.00 -11.59
C LEU A 119 10.25 25.68 -10.96
N LEU A 120 10.49 26.65 -10.09
CA LEU A 120 9.52 27.73 -9.85
C LEU A 120 9.42 28.62 -11.09
N THR A 121 8.46 28.31 -11.97
CA THR A 121 7.77 29.29 -12.82
C THR A 121 6.27 28.98 -12.79
N ARG A 122 5.48 29.94 -12.29
CA ARG A 122 4.03 29.87 -12.01
C ARG A 122 3.15 29.48 -13.24
N PRO A 123 1.81 29.45 -13.03
CA PRO A 123 0.95 28.28 -12.90
C PRO A 123 0.50 27.71 -14.26
N GLN A 124 0.26 26.40 -14.35
CA GLN A 124 -0.49 25.81 -15.46
C GLN A 124 -1.76 25.17 -14.91
N ILE A 125 -2.88 25.82 -15.19
CA ILE A 125 -4.20 25.21 -15.16
C ILE A 125 -4.13 24.04 -16.13
N TYR A 126 -4.27 22.80 -15.65
CA TYR A 126 -4.39 21.65 -16.55
C TYR A 126 -5.84 21.57 -17.05
N THR A 127 -6.15 22.38 -18.05
CA THR A 127 -7.21 22.08 -19.02
C THR A 127 -6.54 21.49 -20.24
N GLY A 128 -6.60 20.18 -20.41
CA GLY A 128 -5.93 19.51 -21.53
C GLY A 128 -6.29 18.04 -21.64
N THR A 129 -7.19 17.73 -22.58
CA THR A 129 -7.58 16.40 -23.03
C THR A 129 -6.37 15.66 -23.63
N LEU A 130 -6.00 14.50 -23.09
CA LEU A 130 -4.98 13.63 -23.67
C LEU A 130 -5.62 12.74 -24.76
N SER A 131 -5.38 13.11 -26.01
CA SER A 131 -5.52 12.22 -27.17
C SER A 131 -4.30 11.28 -27.21
N LEU A 132 -4.55 9.97 -27.13
CA LEU A 132 -3.55 8.94 -27.39
C LEU A 132 -3.83 8.35 -28.78
N GLU A 133 -3.00 8.70 -29.77
CA GLU A 133 -2.93 7.97 -31.04
C GLU A 133 -1.58 7.27 -31.17
N GLY A 134 -1.65 5.93 -31.24
CA GLY A 134 -0.94 5.15 -32.25
C GLY A 134 0.43 4.56 -31.91
N SER A 135 0.46 3.29 -31.47
CA SER A 135 1.32 2.19 -32.00
C SER A 135 1.13 0.90 -31.19
N PRO A 136 1.37 -0.29 -31.79
CA PRO A 136 0.64 -0.92 -32.87
C PRO A 136 -0.20 -2.12 -32.37
N ALA A 137 -1.23 -2.48 -33.14
CA ALA A 137 -2.10 -3.60 -32.87
C ALA A 137 -1.37 -4.95 -32.94
N GLY A 138 -1.37 -5.67 -31.82
CA GLY A 138 -0.93 -7.06 -31.69
C GLY A 138 -1.69 -7.70 -30.53
N ASP A 139 -2.95 -8.07 -30.80
CA ASP A 139 -3.68 -9.22 -30.26
C ASP A 139 -3.41 -9.69 -28.80
N GLU A 140 -3.51 -8.80 -27.82
CA GLU A 140 -3.71 -9.17 -26.38
C GLU A 140 -4.94 -8.45 -25.78
N GLY A 141 -5.94 -8.21 -26.62
CA GLY A 141 -7.18 -7.55 -26.24
C GLY A 141 -8.31 -8.53 -25.93
N ASP A 142 -8.30 -9.24 -24.79
CA ASP A 142 -9.54 -9.75 -24.17
C ASP A 142 -9.45 -10.27 -22.71
N HIS A 143 -8.70 -9.61 -21.80
CA HIS A 143 -8.74 -9.99 -20.37
C HIS A 143 -9.27 -8.89 -19.43
N PHE A 144 -9.37 -7.64 -19.89
CA PHE A 144 -9.79 -6.50 -19.06
C PHE A 144 -11.31 -6.24 -18.99
N ARG A 145 -12.15 -7.08 -19.61
CA ARG A 145 -13.60 -6.84 -19.74
C ARG A 145 -14.49 -7.52 -18.68
N GLY A 146 -13.93 -8.24 -17.70
CA GLY A 146 -14.72 -9.10 -16.79
C GLY A 146 -14.79 -8.72 -15.31
N TRP A 147 -13.83 -7.97 -14.77
CA TRP A 147 -13.68 -7.80 -13.32
C TRP A 147 -13.75 -6.31 -12.96
N GLY A 148 -14.96 -5.80 -12.74
CA GLY A 148 -15.15 -4.46 -12.15
C GLY A 148 -15.35 -4.61 -10.65
N PHE A 149 -14.57 -3.93 -9.82
CA PHE A 149 -14.82 -3.88 -8.38
C PHE A 149 -16.06 -3.01 -8.12
N ILE A 150 -17.05 -3.53 -7.41
CA ILE A 150 -18.19 -2.73 -6.98
C ILE A 150 -17.83 -1.94 -5.72
N TRP A 151 -18.56 -0.86 -5.47
CA TRP A 151 -18.51 -0.19 -4.18
C TRP A 151 -18.83 -1.18 -3.03
N PRO A 152 -17.95 -1.31 -2.03
CA PRO A 152 -18.11 -2.28 -0.94
C PRO A 152 -19.07 -1.80 0.16
N SER A 153 -19.65 -0.62 0.00
CA SER A 153 -20.58 0.01 0.93
C SER A 153 -21.79 0.54 0.17
N PRO A 154 -22.99 0.58 0.77
CA PRO A 154 -24.15 1.24 0.18
C PRO A 154 -23.93 2.75 -0.04
N ARG A 155 -22.96 3.34 0.66
CA ARG A 155 -22.58 4.75 0.52
C ARG A 155 -21.35 4.86 -0.36
N ARG A 156 -21.26 5.98 -1.10
CA ARG A 156 -20.14 6.31 -2.00
C ARG A 156 -19.47 7.64 -1.66
N ALA A 157 -19.85 8.24 -0.52
CA ALA A 157 -19.23 9.46 -0.04
C ALA A 157 -17.93 9.10 0.69
N ILE A 158 -16.92 9.95 0.57
CA ILE A 158 -15.65 9.82 1.30
C ILE A 158 -15.77 10.62 2.58
N SER A 159 -15.46 10.01 3.73
CA SER A 159 -15.58 10.65 5.05
C SER A 159 -14.25 10.90 5.75
N GLY A 160 -13.19 10.24 5.29
CA GLY A 160 -11.84 10.38 5.82
C GLY A 160 -10.86 10.68 4.69
N TRP A 161 -9.81 9.88 4.60
CA TRP A 161 -8.71 10.12 3.69
C TRP A 161 -8.92 9.47 2.31
N TYR A 162 -8.38 10.15 1.30
CA TYR A 162 -8.14 9.56 -0.02
C TYR A 162 -6.84 8.76 -0.03
N PHE A 163 -6.63 7.97 -1.07
CA PHE A 163 -5.35 7.28 -1.29
C PHE A 163 -4.22 8.31 -1.44
N HIS A 164 -3.17 8.18 -0.64
CA HIS A 164 -2.07 9.15 -0.52
C HIS A 164 -2.57 10.60 -0.37
N ASP A 165 -3.54 10.84 0.53
CA ASP A 165 -4.05 12.18 0.80
C ASP A 165 -2.90 13.15 1.20
N PRO A 166 -2.87 14.41 0.74
CA PRO A 166 -1.81 15.35 1.10
C PRO A 166 -1.61 15.55 2.61
N GLU A 167 -2.67 15.42 3.42
CA GLU A 167 -2.60 15.54 4.87
C GLU A 167 -2.27 14.20 5.56
N ASN A 168 -2.49 13.07 4.88
CA ASN A 168 -2.14 11.73 5.32
C ASN A 168 -1.51 10.91 4.17
N PRO A 169 -0.27 11.25 3.76
CA PRO A 169 0.34 10.70 2.54
C PRO A 169 0.61 9.19 2.62
N GLY A 170 0.65 8.62 3.83
CA GLY A 170 0.79 7.18 4.04
C GLY A 170 -0.52 6.38 3.92
N HIS A 171 -1.65 7.04 3.64
CA HIS A 171 -2.95 6.37 3.56
C HIS A 171 -3.04 5.45 2.34
N ALA A 172 -3.04 4.13 2.57
CA ALA A 172 -2.96 3.10 1.53
C ALA A 172 -4.34 2.68 0.96
N GLY A 173 -5.41 3.39 1.32
CA GLY A 173 -6.77 3.05 0.94
C GLY A 173 -7.67 4.25 0.72
N LEU A 174 -8.96 4.02 0.90
CA LEU A 174 -10.04 4.99 0.76
C LEU A 174 -10.99 4.86 1.96
N ASP A 175 -11.21 5.96 2.69
CA ASP A 175 -12.12 5.98 3.82
C ASP A 175 -13.54 6.34 3.37
N ILE A 176 -14.33 5.31 3.12
CA ILE A 176 -15.71 5.41 2.64
C ILE A 176 -16.64 5.64 3.84
N ALA A 177 -17.48 6.66 3.73
CA ALA A 177 -18.51 6.96 4.72
C ALA A 177 -19.40 5.74 4.96
N ALA A 178 -19.64 5.41 6.22
CA ALA A 178 -20.55 4.34 6.61
C ALA A 178 -21.16 4.68 7.97
N ALA A 179 -22.42 4.35 8.20
CA ALA A 179 -22.95 4.33 9.56
C ALA A 179 -22.49 3.07 10.27
N LEU A 180 -22.47 3.12 11.61
CA LEU A 180 -22.23 1.93 12.42
C LEU A 180 -23.24 0.83 12.01
N HIS A 181 -22.72 -0.36 11.72
CA HIS A 181 -23.46 -1.53 11.26
C HIS A 181 -24.01 -1.48 9.83
N ASP A 182 -23.67 -0.47 9.02
CA ASP A 182 -23.97 -0.55 7.58
C ASP A 182 -23.32 -1.83 7.00
N PRO A 183 -24.03 -2.58 6.14
CA PRO A 183 -23.48 -3.81 5.57
C PRO A 183 -22.27 -3.51 4.67
N ILE A 184 -21.24 -4.34 4.78
CA ILE A 184 -20.06 -4.30 3.91
C ILE A 184 -20.07 -5.51 2.98
N TYR A 185 -19.79 -5.25 1.72
CA TYR A 185 -19.88 -6.23 0.63
C TYR A 185 -18.50 -6.53 0.04
N ALA A 186 -18.31 -7.78 -0.39
CA ALA A 186 -17.16 -8.14 -1.22
C ALA A 186 -17.19 -7.37 -2.54
N ALA A 187 -16.17 -6.56 -2.79
CA ALA A 187 -16.04 -5.72 -3.98
C ALA A 187 -15.91 -6.55 -5.27
N ALA A 188 -15.39 -7.78 -5.17
CA ALA A 188 -15.34 -8.77 -6.25
C ALA A 188 -15.40 -10.18 -5.65
N ALA A 189 -15.66 -11.19 -6.51
CA ALA A 189 -15.61 -12.59 -6.09
C ALA A 189 -14.17 -13.02 -5.77
N GLY A 190 -13.99 -13.92 -4.81
CA GLY A 190 -12.67 -14.37 -4.39
C GLY A 190 -12.69 -15.29 -3.17
N THR A 191 -11.53 -15.50 -2.58
CA THR A 191 -11.35 -16.33 -1.38
C THR A 191 -10.86 -15.46 -0.23
N VAL A 192 -11.53 -15.54 0.92
CA VAL A 192 -11.13 -14.82 2.13
C VAL A 192 -9.78 -15.36 2.60
N SER A 193 -8.72 -14.57 2.50
CA SER A 193 -7.38 -14.96 2.95
C SER A 193 -7.15 -14.67 4.43
N PHE A 194 -7.92 -13.75 5.01
CA PHE A 194 -7.89 -13.45 6.44
C PHE A 194 -9.22 -12.85 6.91
N ALA A 195 -9.60 -13.15 8.14
CA ALA A 195 -10.78 -12.60 8.79
C ALA A 195 -10.55 -12.57 10.32
N GLY A 196 -10.34 -11.39 10.90
CA GLY A 196 -10.11 -11.25 12.34
C GLY A 196 -9.53 -9.89 12.75
N PRO A 197 -9.16 -9.72 14.02
CA PRO A 197 -8.47 -8.52 14.51
C PRO A 197 -7.05 -8.40 13.90
N SER A 198 -6.65 -7.20 13.48
CA SER A 198 -5.30 -6.89 13.02
C SER A 198 -4.94 -5.43 13.34
N GLY A 199 -4.21 -5.23 14.44
CA GLY A 199 -3.64 -3.96 14.88
C GLY A 199 -4.48 -2.70 14.58
N GLY A 200 -3.88 -1.76 13.85
CA GLY A 200 -4.48 -0.48 13.46
C GLY A 200 -5.73 -0.61 12.58
N TYR A 201 -5.86 -1.68 11.78
CA TYR A 201 -7.07 -1.92 10.97
C TYR A 201 -8.26 -2.36 11.81
N GLY A 202 -8.07 -2.72 13.08
CA GLY A 202 -9.15 -3.26 13.91
C GLY A 202 -9.60 -4.61 13.38
N ASN A 203 -10.91 -4.80 13.22
CA ASN A 203 -11.42 -6.00 12.56
C ASN A 203 -11.24 -5.86 11.04
N LEU A 204 -10.51 -6.80 10.46
CA LEU A 204 -10.05 -6.80 9.09
C LEU A 204 -10.49 -8.07 8.37
N VAL A 205 -10.94 -7.90 7.13
CA VAL A 205 -11.14 -8.97 6.15
C VAL A 205 -10.23 -8.70 4.96
N LEU A 206 -9.50 -9.71 4.51
CA LEU A 206 -8.77 -9.70 3.24
C LEU A 206 -9.40 -10.73 2.30
N ILE A 207 -9.61 -10.35 1.04
CA ILE A 207 -10.10 -11.25 -0.01
C ILE A 207 -9.10 -11.26 -1.15
N ASP A 208 -8.59 -12.46 -1.47
CA ASP A 208 -7.77 -12.71 -2.63
C ASP A 208 -8.66 -12.93 -3.85
N HIS A 209 -8.35 -12.22 -4.93
CA HIS A 209 -9.03 -12.30 -6.22
C HIS A 209 -8.11 -12.88 -7.29
N ALA A 210 -8.63 -13.04 -8.50
CA ALA A 210 -7.83 -13.47 -9.65
C ALA A 210 -6.68 -12.49 -9.94
N ASP A 211 -5.66 -13.00 -10.63
CA ASP A 211 -4.52 -12.22 -11.17
C ASP A 211 -3.74 -11.40 -10.12
N GLY A 212 -3.75 -11.84 -8.86
CA GLY A 212 -2.97 -11.20 -7.79
C GLY A 212 -3.60 -9.92 -7.24
N TRP A 213 -4.87 -9.67 -7.53
CA TRP A 213 -5.66 -8.64 -6.87
C TRP A 213 -6.07 -9.07 -5.46
N GLN A 214 -6.12 -8.11 -4.55
CA GLN A 214 -6.60 -8.31 -3.18
C GLN A 214 -7.39 -7.08 -2.74
N SER A 215 -8.44 -7.29 -1.95
CA SER A 215 -9.22 -6.22 -1.33
C SER A 215 -9.22 -6.34 0.19
N TRP A 216 -9.12 -5.19 0.87
CA TRP A 216 -9.02 -5.11 2.33
C TRP A 216 -10.20 -4.30 2.87
N TYR A 217 -10.81 -4.78 3.95
CA TYR A 217 -12.00 -4.19 4.57
C TYR A 217 -11.77 -4.06 6.06
N ALA A 218 -11.54 -2.83 6.52
CA ALA A 218 -11.09 -2.56 7.88
C ALA A 218 -12.10 -1.76 8.70
N HIS A 219 -11.76 -1.61 9.99
CA HIS A 219 -12.56 -0.95 11.03
C HIS A 219 -13.94 -1.58 11.26
N LEU A 220 -14.13 -2.84 10.86
CA LEU A 220 -15.43 -3.50 10.93
C LEU A 220 -15.93 -3.62 12.38
N SER A 221 -17.24 -3.49 12.59
CA SER A 221 -17.87 -3.79 13.89
C SER A 221 -18.12 -5.28 14.05
N TYR A 222 -18.30 -5.98 12.94
CA TYR A 222 -18.62 -7.41 12.88
C TYR A 222 -18.08 -8.01 11.58
N ILE A 223 -17.63 -9.27 11.65
CA ILE A 223 -17.16 -10.07 10.52
C ILE A 223 -18.11 -11.27 10.37
N SER A 224 -18.66 -11.48 9.16
CA SER A 224 -19.60 -12.58 8.87
C SER A 224 -18.99 -13.74 8.08
N VAL A 225 -17.69 -13.69 7.80
CA VAL A 225 -16.95 -14.67 6.99
C VAL A 225 -15.73 -15.20 7.73
N THR A 226 -15.17 -16.32 7.26
CA THR A 226 -13.96 -16.93 7.83
C THR A 226 -12.89 -17.14 6.77
N ALA A 227 -11.61 -17.18 7.18
CA ALA A 227 -10.51 -17.50 6.27
C ALA A 227 -10.75 -18.85 5.55
N GLY A 228 -10.43 -18.89 4.25
CA GLY A 228 -10.68 -20.00 3.33
C GLY A 228 -12.07 -20.01 2.69
N GLN A 229 -13.00 -19.15 3.11
CA GLN A 229 -14.33 -19.06 2.51
C GLN A 229 -14.28 -18.42 1.12
N GLU A 230 -14.92 -19.04 0.13
CA GLU A 230 -15.23 -18.40 -1.16
C GLU A 230 -16.42 -17.46 -1.01
N VAL A 231 -16.33 -16.26 -1.58
CA VAL A 231 -17.38 -15.26 -1.56
C VAL A 231 -17.68 -14.74 -2.97
N ALA A 232 -18.95 -14.47 -3.25
CA ALA A 232 -19.37 -13.83 -4.48
C ALA A 232 -19.23 -12.30 -4.41
N GLN A 233 -19.11 -11.64 -5.57
CA GLN A 233 -19.21 -10.18 -5.63
C GLN A 233 -20.57 -9.71 -5.08
N GLY A 234 -20.56 -8.72 -4.19
CA GLY A 234 -21.77 -8.21 -3.53
C GLY A 234 -22.24 -9.02 -2.33
N GLU A 235 -21.56 -10.12 -2.00
CA GLU A 235 -21.86 -10.89 -0.79
C GLU A 235 -21.51 -10.08 0.46
N THR A 236 -22.37 -10.12 1.48
CA THR A 236 -22.11 -9.46 2.76
C THR A 236 -21.00 -10.18 3.53
N ILE A 237 -19.93 -9.45 3.84
CA ILE A 237 -18.75 -9.98 4.55
C ILE A 237 -18.61 -9.46 5.98
N GLY A 238 -19.40 -8.45 6.35
CA GLY A 238 -19.38 -7.88 7.68
C GLY A 238 -20.21 -6.62 7.75
N ALA A 239 -19.94 -5.81 8.76
CA ALA A 239 -20.62 -4.55 8.98
C ALA A 239 -19.63 -3.45 9.39
N ALA A 240 -19.83 -2.24 8.88
CA ALA A 240 -19.00 -1.08 9.17
C ALA A 240 -18.96 -0.77 10.67
N GLY A 241 -17.85 -0.19 11.12
CA GLY A 241 -17.62 0.07 12.52
C GLY A 241 -16.59 1.16 12.75
N SER A 242 -15.99 1.14 13.94
CA SER A 242 -14.97 2.09 14.38
C SER A 242 -13.91 1.37 15.22
N THR A 243 -13.56 0.13 14.84
CA THR A 243 -12.53 -0.67 15.55
C THR A 243 -11.13 -0.31 15.07
N GLY A 244 -10.10 -0.53 15.90
CA GLY A 244 -8.72 -0.15 15.55
C GLY A 244 -8.50 1.37 15.59
N TYR A 245 -7.63 1.87 14.72
CA TYR A 245 -7.30 3.28 14.59
C TYR A 245 -8.33 4.00 13.73
N SER A 246 -9.47 4.28 14.35
CA SER A 246 -10.61 4.94 13.72
C SER A 246 -11.15 6.04 14.63
N THR A 247 -11.43 7.21 14.07
CA THR A 247 -11.98 8.37 14.79
C THR A 247 -13.51 8.42 14.79
N GLY A 248 -14.16 7.50 14.07
CA GLY A 248 -15.61 7.36 14.00
C GLY A 248 -16.03 6.36 12.92
N PRO A 249 -17.32 5.98 12.85
CA PRO A 249 -17.78 4.97 11.91
C PRO A 249 -17.46 5.28 10.44
N HIS A 250 -16.73 4.38 9.79
CA HIS A 250 -16.43 4.38 8.35
C HIS A 250 -15.96 2.98 7.90
N LEU A 251 -15.80 2.80 6.60
CA LEU A 251 -15.07 1.67 6.03
C LEU A 251 -13.74 2.19 5.47
N HIS A 252 -12.64 1.70 6.00
CA HIS A 252 -11.35 1.82 5.32
C HIS A 252 -11.22 0.67 4.32
N PHE A 253 -11.11 1.01 3.04
CA PHE A 253 -11.07 0.07 1.93
C PHE A 253 -9.78 0.21 1.12
N GLU A 254 -9.06 -0.88 0.92
CA GLU A 254 -7.89 -0.91 0.05
C GLU A 254 -8.10 -1.85 -1.13
N LEU A 255 -7.49 -1.50 -2.26
CA LEU A 255 -7.23 -2.42 -3.35
C LEU A 255 -5.72 -2.55 -3.51
N ARG A 256 -5.26 -3.79 -3.66
CA ARG A 256 -3.85 -4.10 -3.89
C ARG A 256 -3.70 -4.95 -5.14
N TYR A 257 -2.68 -4.65 -5.94
CA TYR A 257 -2.29 -5.45 -7.11
C TYR A 257 -0.89 -5.98 -6.90
N HIS A 258 -0.76 -7.31 -6.84
CA HIS A 258 0.48 -8.00 -6.50
C HIS A 258 1.13 -7.50 -5.19
N GLY A 259 0.31 -7.16 -4.20
CA GLY A 259 0.74 -6.67 -2.87
C GLY A 259 0.93 -5.15 -2.77
N ARG A 260 1.04 -4.44 -3.89
CA ARG A 260 1.13 -2.97 -3.91
C ARG A 260 -0.27 -2.35 -3.79
N PRO A 261 -0.51 -1.44 -2.83
CA PRO A 261 -1.76 -0.69 -2.77
C PRO A 261 -1.88 0.27 -3.95
N VAL A 262 -3.10 0.40 -4.47
CA VAL A 262 -3.44 1.26 -5.60
C VAL A 262 -4.68 2.07 -5.27
N ASP A 263 -4.84 3.24 -5.91
CA ASP A 263 -6.01 4.10 -5.69
C ASP A 263 -7.31 3.36 -6.01
N PRO A 264 -8.17 3.07 -5.00
CA PRO A 264 -9.40 2.33 -5.23
C PRO A 264 -10.38 3.07 -6.15
N LEU A 265 -10.38 4.41 -6.17
CA LEU A 265 -11.32 5.20 -6.98
C LEU A 265 -11.16 4.98 -8.47
N VAL A 266 -9.97 4.57 -8.92
CA VAL A 266 -9.69 4.25 -10.33
C VAL A 266 -10.41 2.96 -10.77
N TYR A 267 -10.67 2.04 -9.85
CA TYR A 267 -11.15 0.68 -10.15
C TYR A 267 -12.60 0.40 -9.71
N LEU A 268 -13.14 1.21 -8.80
CA LEU A 268 -14.52 1.10 -8.31
C LEU A 268 -15.56 1.57 -9.34
N ARG A 269 -16.68 0.84 -9.46
CA ARG A 269 -17.81 1.15 -10.37
C ARG A 269 -19.16 1.17 -9.64
#